data_AF-H3C992-F1
#
_entry.id   AF-H3C992-F1
#
_cell.length_a   1.000
_cell.length_b   1.000
_cell.length_c   1.000
_cell.angle_alpha   90.00
_cell.angle_beta   90.00
_cell.angle_gamma   90.00
#
_symmetry.space_group_name_H-M   'P 1'
#
loop_
_entity.id
_entity.type
_entity.pdbx_description
1 polymer ?
#
loop_
_entity_poly.entity_id
_entity_poly.type
_entity_poly.pdbx_seq_one_letter_code
_entity_poly.pdbx_strand_id
1 'polypeptide(L)'
;KTPNLDGCLSVIAQAFMDSFSLSETQLGKHAPTNKLLYARDIPKFKQEVKAYYRQVRDQQPVTAPEFQDFLLQESKVTPPESPEAVALRELYKFIQRYFTEIKKKMEENGVPSELTEQLHHVRNSFEGLKSCSWN
;
A
#
# COMPACT_ATOMS: atom_id res chain seq x y z
N LYS A 1 -9.23 -8.36 -20.09
CA LYS A 1 -10.36 -8.66 -19.16
C LYS A 1 -11.63 -8.10 -19.79
N THR A 2 -12.72 -8.87 -19.90
CA THR A 2 -13.96 -8.38 -20.52
C THR A 2 -14.83 -7.63 -19.50
N PRO A 3 -15.65 -6.64 -19.91
CA PRO A 3 -16.52 -5.90 -18.99
C PRO A 3 -17.48 -6.79 -18.22
N ASN A 4 -17.97 -7.85 -18.85
CA ASN A 4 -18.87 -8.83 -18.21
C ASN A 4 -18.15 -9.58 -17.07
N LEU A 5 -16.95 -10.10 -17.34
CA LEU A 5 -16.15 -10.79 -16.32
C LEU A 5 -15.77 -9.85 -15.15
N ASP A 6 -15.50 -8.58 -15.44
CA ASP A 6 -15.22 -7.57 -14.42
C ASP A 6 -16.43 -7.31 -13.52
N GLY A 7 -17.64 -7.27 -14.09
CA GLY A 7 -18.90 -7.20 -13.35
C GLY A 7 -19.11 -8.40 -12.43
N CYS A 8 -18.89 -9.62 -12.93
CA CYS A 8 -18.98 -10.84 -12.12
C CYS A 8 -17.99 -10.84 -10.95
N LEU A 9 -16.73 -10.45 -11.20
CA LEU A 9 -15.71 -10.36 -10.16
C LEU A 9 -16.01 -9.26 -9.14
N SER A 10 -16.61 -8.14 -9.57
CA SER A 10 -17.02 -7.07 -8.64
C SER A 10 -18.12 -7.54 -7.68
N VAL A 11 -19.05 -8.39 -8.15
CA VAL A 11 -20.09 -8.99 -7.31
C VAL A 11 -19.47 -9.93 -6.26
N ILE A 12 -18.50 -10.76 -6.65
CA ILE A 12 -17.77 -11.64 -5.74
C ILE A 12 -16.95 -10.81 -4.73
N ALA A 13 -16.24 -9.78 -5.20
CA ALA A 13 -15.47 -8.88 -4.35
C ALA A 13 -16.35 -8.17 -3.31
N GLN A 14 -17.56 -7.75 -3.71
CA GLN A 14 -18.51 -7.15 -2.77
C GLN A 14 -18.95 -8.15 -1.69
N ALA A 15 -19.25 -9.41 -2.05
CA ALA A 15 -19.59 -10.46 -1.09
C ALA A 15 -18.42 -10.78 -0.15
N PHE A 16 -17.19 -10.81 -0.68
CA PHE A 16 -15.99 -10.94 0.12
C PHE A 16 -15.88 -9.80 1.14
N MET A 17 -16.02 -8.54 0.72
CA MET A 17 -16.00 -7.38 1.62
C MET A 17 -17.13 -7.41 2.67
N ASP A 18 -18.35 -7.79 2.28
CA ASP A 18 -19.49 -7.90 3.21
C ASP A 18 -19.22 -8.95 4.31
N SER A 19 -18.37 -9.95 4.04
CA SER A 19 -17.95 -10.97 5.01
C SER A 19 -17.02 -10.43 6.11
N PHE A 20 -16.39 -9.27 5.91
CA PHE A 20 -15.60 -8.58 6.94
C PHE A 20 -16.42 -7.54 7.71
N SER A 21 -17.68 -7.27 7.32
CA SER A 21 -18.51 -6.26 7.97
C SER A 21 -18.90 -6.66 9.40
N LEU A 22 -18.76 -5.73 10.34
CA LEU A 22 -19.22 -5.88 11.71
C LEU A 22 -20.74 -5.65 11.86
N SER A 23 -21.39 -5.01 10.89
CA SER A 23 -22.81 -4.70 10.94
C SER A 23 -23.67 -5.86 10.45
N GLU A 24 -24.72 -6.21 11.19
CA GLU A 24 -25.75 -7.11 10.68
C GLU A 24 -26.67 -6.32 9.74
N THR A 25 -26.73 -6.75 8.47
CA THR A 25 -27.57 -6.11 7.47
C THR A 25 -28.78 -6.98 7.20
N GLN A 26 -29.97 -6.51 7.60
CA GLN A 26 -31.21 -7.14 7.18
C GLN A 26 -31.49 -6.75 5.73
N LEU A 27 -31.49 -7.72 4.83
CA LEU A 27 -31.75 -7.49 3.41
C LEU A 27 -33.25 -7.60 3.16
N GLY A 28 -33.83 -6.52 2.64
CA GLY A 28 -35.24 -6.45 2.25
C GLY A 28 -35.43 -6.35 0.74
N LYS A 29 -36.67 -6.15 0.32
CA LYS A 29 -37.11 -5.97 -1.09
C LYS A 29 -36.30 -4.95 -1.91
N HIS A 30 -35.70 -3.96 -1.25
CA HIS A 30 -34.94 -2.88 -1.88
C HIS A 30 -33.42 -3.11 -1.86
N ALA A 31 -32.96 -4.27 -1.38
CA ALA A 31 -31.55 -4.61 -1.42
C ALA A 31 -31.08 -4.84 -2.86
N PRO A 32 -29.85 -4.44 -3.21
CA PRO A 32 -29.32 -4.68 -4.54
C PRO A 32 -29.12 -6.18 -4.77
N THR A 33 -29.37 -6.63 -6.00
CA THR A 33 -29.40 -8.06 -6.37
C THR A 33 -28.12 -8.79 -6.01
N ASN A 34 -26.95 -8.16 -6.17
CA ASN A 34 -25.66 -8.75 -5.82
C ASN A 34 -25.53 -9.12 -4.34
N LYS A 35 -26.17 -8.36 -3.43
CA LYS A 35 -26.22 -8.69 -2.00
C LYS A 35 -27.20 -9.82 -1.71
N LEU A 36 -28.31 -9.89 -2.45
CA LEU A 36 -29.26 -10.98 -2.33
C LEU A 36 -28.64 -12.32 -2.77
N LEU A 37 -27.76 -12.32 -3.77
CA LEU A 37 -27.08 -13.53 -4.26
C LEU A 37 -26.29 -14.27 -3.17
N TYR A 38 -25.64 -13.54 -2.26
CA TYR A 38 -24.79 -14.12 -1.20
C TYR A 38 -25.39 -13.98 0.20
N ALA A 39 -26.59 -13.41 0.33
CA ALA A 39 -27.23 -13.09 1.61
C ALA A 39 -27.19 -14.23 2.63
N ARG A 40 -27.39 -15.46 2.17
CA ARG A 40 -27.44 -16.66 3.02
C ARG A 40 -26.05 -17.10 3.51
N ASP A 41 -25.00 -16.85 2.73
CA ASP A 41 -23.66 -17.35 3.00
C ASP A 41 -22.82 -16.34 3.81
N ILE A 42 -23.11 -15.02 3.68
CA ILE A 42 -22.41 -13.95 4.42
C ILE A 42 -22.33 -14.19 5.93
N PRO A 43 -23.40 -14.61 6.66
CA PRO A 43 -23.31 -14.85 8.10
C PRO A 43 -22.27 -15.92 8.46
N LYS A 44 -22.14 -16.98 7.65
CA LYS A 44 -21.15 -18.02 7.84
C LYS A 44 -19.75 -17.47 7.60
N PHE A 45 -19.53 -16.76 6.49
CA PHE A 45 -18.21 -16.17 6.19
C PHE A 45 -17.77 -15.17 7.26
N LYS A 46 -18.69 -14.38 7.83
CA LYS A 46 -18.37 -13.51 8.98
C LYS A 46 -17.89 -14.28 10.20
N GLN A 47 -18.45 -15.46 10.47
CA GLN A 47 -17.98 -16.31 11.56
C GLN A 47 -16.57 -16.84 11.28
N GLU A 48 -16.32 -17.27 10.04
CA GLU A 48 -14.99 -17.72 9.60
C GLU A 48 -13.95 -16.59 9.69
N VAL A 49 -14.28 -15.37 9.24
CA VAL A 49 -13.41 -14.19 9.37
C VAL A 49 -13.12 -13.85 10.84
N LYS A 50 -14.13 -13.89 11.70
CA LYS A 50 -13.94 -13.69 13.16
C LYS A 50 -13.03 -14.76 13.76
N ALA A 51 -13.20 -16.02 13.35
CA ALA A 51 -12.34 -17.12 13.80
C ALA A 51 -10.90 -16.95 13.30
N TYR A 52 -10.73 -16.56 12.03
CA TYR A 52 -9.43 -16.28 11.43
C TYR A 52 -8.66 -15.20 12.19
N TYR A 53 -9.28 -14.04 12.49
CA TYR A 53 -8.62 -13.00 13.27
C TYR A 53 -8.26 -13.44 14.69
N ARG A 54 -9.10 -14.27 15.35
CA ARG A 54 -8.75 -14.86 16.65
C ARG A 54 -7.54 -15.77 16.52
N GLN A 55 -7.52 -16.65 15.52
CA GLN A 55 -6.40 -17.55 15.29
C GLN A 55 -5.10 -16.80 15.04
N VAL A 56 -5.10 -15.75 14.21
CA VAL A 56 -3.92 -14.92 13.95
C VAL A 56 -3.45 -14.22 15.22
N ARG A 57 -4.37 -13.69 16.03
CA ARG A 57 -4.03 -13.06 17.31
C ARG A 57 -3.44 -14.05 18.32
N ASP A 58 -3.95 -15.27 18.34
CA ASP A 58 -3.57 -16.31 19.29
C ASP A 58 -2.31 -17.08 18.84
N GLN A 59 -1.75 -16.77 17.66
CA GLN A 59 -0.46 -17.30 17.20
C GLN A 59 0.71 -16.79 18.03
N GLN A 60 1.83 -17.53 18.00
CA GLN A 60 3.06 -17.07 18.62
C GLN A 60 3.55 -15.77 17.95
N PRO A 61 3.99 -14.76 18.74
CA PRO A 61 4.54 -13.54 18.18
C PRO A 61 5.78 -13.83 17.32
N VAL A 62 5.87 -13.17 16.17
CA VAL A 62 7.08 -13.19 15.35
C VAL A 62 8.17 -12.39 16.05
N THR A 63 9.35 -12.98 16.22
CA THR A 63 10.48 -12.30 16.85
C THR A 63 11.16 -11.33 15.86
N ALA A 64 11.86 -10.32 16.38
CA ALA A 64 12.56 -9.36 15.54
C ALA A 64 13.62 -10.01 14.60
N PRO A 65 14.42 -10.99 15.06
CA PRO A 65 15.37 -11.68 14.16
C PRO A 65 14.66 -12.46 13.05
N GLU A 66 13.60 -13.21 13.36
CA GLU A 66 12.83 -13.96 12.36
C GLU A 66 12.23 -13.03 11.31
N PHE A 67 11.69 -11.89 11.75
CA PHE A 67 11.14 -10.89 10.84
C PHE A 67 12.22 -10.27 9.94
N GLN A 68 13.40 -9.96 10.50
CA GLN A 68 14.52 -9.42 9.73
C GLN A 68 15.02 -10.44 8.70
N ASP A 69 15.17 -11.71 9.08
CA ASP A 69 15.60 -12.77 8.18
C ASP A 69 14.61 -12.98 7.04
N PHE A 70 13.30 -12.95 7.33
CA PHE A 70 12.25 -13.01 6.33
C PHE A 70 12.36 -11.85 5.30
N LEU A 71 12.51 -10.60 5.77
CA LEU A 71 12.64 -9.45 4.89
C LEU A 71 13.90 -9.51 4.00
N LEU A 72 15.02 -10.00 4.54
CA LEU A 72 16.27 -10.19 3.80
C LEU A 72 16.18 -11.28 2.73
N GLN A 73 15.34 -12.29 2.95
CA GLN A 73 15.07 -13.32 1.95
C GLN A 73 14.21 -12.75 0.82
N GLU A 74 13.10 -12.08 1.16
CA GLU A 74 12.21 -11.47 0.17
C GLU A 74 12.89 -10.37 -0.66
N SER A 75 13.77 -9.56 -0.06
CA SER A 75 14.50 -8.52 -0.79
C SER A 75 15.35 -9.07 -1.94
N LYS A 76 15.81 -10.33 -1.84
CA LYS A 76 16.61 -11.00 -2.87
C LYS A 76 15.76 -11.54 -4.03
N VAL A 77 14.44 -11.69 -3.84
CA VAL A 77 13.50 -12.17 -4.86
C VAL A 77 13.02 -11.03 -5.78
N THR A 78 13.49 -9.80 -5.53
CA THR A 78 13.18 -8.63 -6.37
C THR A 78 13.56 -8.89 -7.83
N PRO A 79 12.67 -8.60 -8.81
CA PRO A 79 12.95 -8.84 -10.23
C PRO A 79 14.24 -8.13 -10.68
N PRO A 80 15.04 -8.76 -11.57
CA PRO A 80 16.29 -8.17 -12.08
C PRO A 80 16.10 -6.83 -12.82
N GLU A 81 14.85 -6.48 -13.18
CA GLU A 81 14.50 -5.24 -13.88
C GLU A 81 13.76 -4.23 -12.97
N SER A 82 13.97 -4.23 -11.65
CA SER A 82 13.47 -3.12 -10.81
C SER A 82 14.01 -1.79 -11.36
N PRO A 83 13.16 -0.88 -11.88
CA PRO A 83 13.63 0.34 -12.51
C PRO A 83 13.88 1.39 -11.43
N GLU A 84 14.76 1.08 -10.46
CA GLU A 84 15.08 1.94 -9.31
C GLU A 84 15.45 3.34 -9.77
N ALA A 85 16.25 3.47 -10.83
CA ALA A 85 16.60 4.74 -11.43
C ALA A 85 15.39 5.53 -11.94
N VAL A 86 14.38 4.87 -12.52
CA VAL A 86 13.13 5.52 -12.98
C VAL A 86 12.28 5.93 -11.78
N ALA A 87 12.12 5.04 -10.79
CA ALA A 87 11.40 5.33 -9.56
C ALA A 87 12.00 6.53 -8.82
N LEU A 88 13.32 6.59 -8.68
CA LEU A 88 14.03 7.72 -8.06
C LEU A 88 13.83 9.03 -8.83
N ARG A 89 13.85 8.99 -10.16
CA ARG A 89 13.57 10.17 -11.00
C ARG A 89 12.14 10.67 -10.83
N GLU A 90 11.16 9.78 -10.76
CA GLU A 90 9.76 10.16 -10.51
C GLU A 90 9.55 10.69 -9.08
N LEU A 91 10.16 10.05 -8.08
CA LEU A 91 10.13 10.52 -6.70
C LEU A 91 10.75 11.92 -6.54
N TYR A 92 11.85 12.20 -7.22
CA TYR A 92 12.49 13.51 -7.18
C TYR A 92 11.57 14.65 -7.64
N LYS A 93 10.64 14.41 -8.57
CA LYS A 93 9.66 15.44 -8.98
C LYS A 93 8.84 15.96 -7.79
N PHE A 94 8.50 15.09 -6.85
CA PHE A 94 7.80 15.47 -5.62
C PHE A 94 8.72 16.22 -4.66
N ILE A 95 9.98 15.77 -4.51
CA ILE A 95 10.99 16.48 -3.71
C ILE A 95 11.18 17.90 -4.22
N GLN A 96 11.32 18.08 -5.54
CA GLN A 96 11.48 19.40 -6.15
C GLN A 96 10.23 20.27 -5.91
N ARG A 97 9.03 19.70 -6.07
CA ARG A 97 7.77 20.43 -5.91
C ARG A 97 7.53 20.93 -4.49
N TYR A 98 7.91 20.14 -3.48
CA TYR A 98 7.64 20.41 -2.07
C TYR A 98 8.91 20.69 -1.26
N PHE A 99 9.98 21.13 -1.92
CA PHE A 99 11.31 21.24 -1.32
C PHE A 99 11.32 22.13 -0.06
N THR A 100 10.62 23.27 -0.12
CA THR A 100 10.55 24.24 0.98
C THR A 100 9.80 23.66 2.19
N GLU A 101 8.68 22.97 1.95
CA GLU A 101 7.86 22.34 2.97
C GLU A 101 8.59 21.17 3.63
N ILE A 102 9.27 20.34 2.83
CA ILE A 102 10.12 19.25 3.31
C ILE A 102 11.22 19.81 4.21
N LYS A 103 11.95 20.83 3.75
CA LYS A 103 13.03 21.47 4.52
C LYS A 103 12.51 22.05 5.84
N LYS A 104 11.41 22.81 5.79
CA LYS A 104 10.77 23.35 6.99
C LYS A 104 10.40 22.25 7.98
N LYS A 105 9.84 21.14 7.51
CA LYS A 105 9.50 19.99 8.36
C LYS A 105 10.73 19.27 8.93
N MET A 106 11.83 19.22 8.19
CA MET A 106 13.10 18.70 8.71
C MET A 106 13.64 19.57 9.85
N GLU A 107 13.58 20.89 9.70
CA GLU A 107 13.99 21.84 10.74
C GLU A 107 13.10 21.75 11.99
N GLU A 108 11.77 21.70 11.81
CA GLU A 108 10.81 21.55 12.91
C GLU A 108 10.99 20.23 13.69
N ASN A 109 11.37 19.15 13.00
CA ASN A 109 11.57 17.83 13.60
C ASN A 109 12.99 17.63 14.17
N GLY A 110 13.84 18.66 14.15
CA GLY A 110 15.20 18.57 14.67
C GLY A 110 16.10 17.59 13.90
N VAL A 111 15.86 17.43 12.60
CA VAL A 111 16.69 16.58 11.74
C VAL A 111 18.12 17.15 11.67
N PRO A 112 19.18 16.31 11.77
CA PRO A 112 20.57 16.75 11.66
C PRO A 112 20.82 17.61 10.40
N SER A 113 21.63 18.66 10.55
CA SER A 113 21.97 19.58 9.45
C SER A 113 22.59 18.85 8.25
N GLU A 114 23.35 17.78 8.50
CA GLU A 114 23.94 16.93 7.48
C GLU A 114 22.90 16.34 6.51
N LEU A 115 21.73 15.91 7.01
CA LEU A 115 20.66 15.37 6.14
C LEU A 115 20.01 16.47 5.31
N THR A 116 19.90 17.68 5.85
CA THR A 116 19.44 18.86 5.09
C THR A 116 20.44 19.23 3.99
N GLU A 117 21.74 19.14 4.27
CA GLU A 117 22.80 19.32 3.28
C GLU A 117 22.76 18.24 2.19
N GLN A 118 22.54 16.97 2.55
CA GLN A 118 22.36 15.89 1.59
C GLN A 118 21.14 16.12 0.68
N LEU A 119 20.02 16.60 1.23
CA LEU A 119 18.84 16.96 0.42
C LEU A 119 19.17 18.07 -0.59
N HIS A 120 19.93 19.09 -0.17
CA HIS A 120 20.43 20.13 -1.07
C HIS A 120 21.36 19.56 -2.15
N HIS A 121 22.25 18.63 -1.79
CA HIS A 121 23.15 17.96 -2.73
C HIS A 121 22.38 17.16 -3.79
N VAL A 122 21.36 16.39 -3.39
CA VAL A 122 20.49 15.66 -4.33
C VAL A 122 19.81 16.63 -5.28
N ARG A 123 19.25 17.74 -4.79
CA ARG A 123 18.62 18.77 -5.65
C ARG A 123 19.59 19.29 -6.70
N ASN A 124 20.79 19.70 -6.27
CA ASN A 124 21.80 20.26 -7.17
C ASN A 124 22.28 19.22 -8.20
N SER A 125 22.39 17.95 -7.82
CA SER A 125 22.78 16.86 -8.72
C SER A 125 21.75 16.65 -9.85
N PHE A 126 20.45 16.70 -9.52
CA PHE A 126 19.38 16.57 -10.51
C PHE A 126 19.20 17.83 -11.39
N GLU A 127 19.49 19.03 -10.85
CA GLU A 127 19.49 20.28 -11.64
C GLU A 127 20.69 20.34 -12.60
N GLY A 128 21.87 19.88 -12.17
CA GLY A 128 23.05 19.74 -13.02
C GLY A 128 22.81 18.80 -14.21
N LEU A 129 22.10 17.68 -13.98
CA LEU A 129 21.71 16.76 -15.06
C LEU A 129 20.79 17.41 -16.11
N LYS A 130 19.92 18.36 -15.73
CA LYS A 130 19.12 19.13 -16.69
C LYS A 130 19.97 20.12 -17.48
N SER A 131 21.02 20.68 -16.86
CA SER A 131 21.94 21.61 -17.50
C SER A 131 22.86 20.95 -18.53
N CYS A 132 23.20 19.67 -18.36
CA CYS A 132 24.03 18.91 -19.31
C CYS A 132 23.25 18.37 -20.53
N SER A 133 21.94 18.61 -20.64
CA SER A 133 21.13 18.22 -21.80
C SER A 133 21.27 19.19 -23.00
N TRP A 134 22.23 20.11 -22.98
CA TRP A 134 22.61 20.93 -24.13
C TRP A 134 23.91 20.40 -24.74
N ASN A 135 23.77 19.41 -25.62
CA ASN A 135 24.56 19.15 -26.84
C ASN A 135 24.09 17.83 -27.48
#